data_AF-A0A2G7PSD0-F1
#
_entry.id   AF-A0A2G7PSD0-F1
#
_cell.length_a   1.000
_cell.length_b   1.000
_cell.length_c   1.000
_cell.angle_alpha   90.00
_cell.angle_beta   90.00
_cell.angle_gamma   90.00
#
_symmetry.space_group_name_H-M   'P 1'
#
loop_
_entity.id
_entity.type
_entity.pdbx_description
1 polymer ?
#
loop_
_entity_poly.entity_id
_entity_poly.type
_entity_poly.pdbx_seq_one_letter_code
_entity_poly.pdbx_strand_id
1 'polypeptide(L)'
;MKRDLRLASWLIFVVCACVVMLMVWQAWTARRNTMDNIQTSTVNLAAALSTYTDGIFKQSELMLIGLTERVEKDGVGPLQIERLKSVIAREMGALPQIDTVSLYNVEGICTFSTNPKAVGVNSVKREFFQHHLQTPGRAPYIGPTIRSRASGEWVISVSRRINHPDSSFAGLMVVTIGVEYLLKFYSGIQVGDTGIISLTSTAGQLRVRYPHIESEIGRDLSSTPIFTSERDKPSGTTRFVSRIDGIPRFYAFKRSEVYPIVTVIALGQREAMLDWLGQTKQSVLVMLVLLGLVIGLGIRLIKHIHSRIRAEDQLLESQAALIQLNRHLEFIASEDKLTGLANRRRFDQFLDVEFKRARRERNMLSLILMDADHFKRYNDHFGHLAGDECLVALARLVEQCIRRPGDVAARYGGEEIAVVLPGTDEASARQVAESILQAIRDEQITHPASPFGIVTVSLGVATVIGSNRQISQRGLIELADRALYAAKSQGRNRVNVASEIALNTVPAWTQVNTSVDPPYGPTADTRD
;
A
#
# COMPACT_ATOMS: atom_id res chain seq x y z
N MET A 1 3.39 9.59 -18.86
CA MET A 1 3.19 8.12 -19.03
C MET A 1 4.34 7.26 -18.53
N LYS A 2 5.51 7.15 -19.21
CA LYS A 2 6.67 6.38 -18.68
C LYS A 2 7.16 6.90 -17.32
N ARG A 3 7.03 8.21 -17.08
CA ARG A 3 7.40 8.88 -15.83
C ARG A 3 6.48 8.47 -14.67
N ASP A 4 5.17 8.44 -14.89
CA ASP A 4 4.18 8.14 -13.83
C ASP A 4 4.22 6.66 -13.42
N LEU A 5 4.50 5.77 -14.37
CA LEU A 5 4.71 4.35 -14.11
C LEU A 5 5.99 4.08 -13.29
N ARG A 6 7.07 4.83 -13.59
CA ARG A 6 8.32 4.79 -12.82
C ARG A 6 8.11 5.35 -11.41
N LEU A 7 7.36 6.43 -11.27
CA LEU A 7 7.02 7.01 -9.96
C LEU A 7 6.20 6.03 -9.10
N ALA A 8 5.20 5.36 -9.67
CA ALA A 8 4.40 4.36 -8.95
C ALA A 8 5.24 3.15 -8.51
N SER A 9 6.12 2.64 -9.39
CA SER A 9 7.01 1.53 -9.07
C SER A 9 8.04 1.93 -7.99
N TRP A 10 8.56 3.16 -8.07
CA TRP A 10 9.49 3.70 -7.09
C TRP A 10 8.82 3.90 -5.72
N LEU A 11 7.57 4.38 -5.69
CA LEU A 11 6.79 4.50 -4.45
C LEU A 11 6.63 3.15 -3.76
N ILE A 12 6.24 2.10 -4.50
CA ILE A 12 6.10 0.74 -3.95
C ILE A 12 7.43 0.26 -3.38
N PHE A 13 8.53 0.48 -4.12
CA PHE A 13 9.87 0.13 -3.67
C PHE A 13 10.24 0.84 -2.37
N VAL A 14 10.01 2.15 -2.28
CA VAL A 14 10.29 2.95 -1.07
C VAL A 14 9.46 2.45 0.12
N VAL A 15 8.16 2.19 -0.07
CA VAL A 15 7.30 1.64 0.99
C VAL A 15 7.83 0.29 1.47
N CYS A 16 8.19 -0.62 0.55
CA CYS A 16 8.77 -1.92 0.89
C CYS A 16 10.09 -1.77 1.66
N ALA A 17 10.97 -0.88 1.21
CA ALA A 17 12.25 -0.61 1.87
C ALA A 17 12.06 -0.05 3.29
N CYS A 18 11.13 0.89 3.48
CA CYS A 18 10.79 1.44 4.79
C CYS A 18 10.26 0.35 5.74
N VAL A 19 9.37 -0.53 5.27
CA VAL A 19 8.83 -1.63 6.08
C VAL A 19 9.94 -2.60 6.52
N VAL A 20 10.84 -2.97 5.61
CA VAL A 20 11.99 -3.84 5.93
C VAL A 20 12.92 -3.16 6.93
N MET A 21 13.21 -1.87 6.75
CA MET A 21 14.07 -1.12 7.67
C MET A 21 13.46 -1.02 9.08
N LEU A 22 12.15 -0.75 9.17
CA LEU A 22 11.41 -0.77 10.43
C LEU A 22 11.47 -2.14 11.10
N MET A 23 11.32 -3.23 10.34
CA MET A 23 11.40 -4.59 10.88
C MET A 23 12.79 -4.93 11.42
N VAL A 24 13.85 -4.54 10.71
CA VAL A 24 15.23 -4.73 11.18
C VAL A 24 15.47 -3.95 12.46
N TRP A 25 15.01 -2.69 12.52
CA TRP A 25 15.12 -1.86 13.71
C TRP A 25 14.34 -2.43 14.90
N GLN A 26 13.11 -2.91 14.68
CA GLN A 26 12.30 -3.56 15.70
C GLN A 26 12.96 -4.85 16.22
N ALA A 27 13.45 -5.72 15.34
CA ALA A 27 14.11 -6.97 15.72
C ALA A 27 15.38 -6.71 16.53
N TRP A 28 16.14 -5.67 16.18
CA TRP A 28 17.32 -5.25 16.93
C TRP A 28 16.97 -4.65 18.30
N THR A 29 15.92 -3.84 18.37
CA THR A 29 15.42 -3.25 19.61
C THR A 29 14.90 -4.32 20.56
N ALA A 30 14.12 -5.27 20.05
CA ALA A 30 13.64 -6.42 20.82
C ALA A 30 14.80 -7.24 21.38
N ARG A 31 15.84 -7.51 20.57
CA ARG A 31 17.05 -8.21 21.02
C ARG A 31 17.73 -7.48 22.18
N ARG A 32 17.87 -6.15 22.09
CA ARG A 32 18.48 -5.33 23.14
C ARG A 32 17.65 -5.40 24.43
N ASN A 33 16.34 -5.21 24.33
CA ASN A 33 15.44 -5.29 25.48
C ASN A 33 15.48 -6.67 26.15
N THR A 34 15.48 -7.76 25.36
CA THR A 34 15.64 -9.12 25.90
C THR A 34 16.97 -9.27 26.65
N MET A 35 18.05 -8.71 26.12
CA MET A 35 19.36 -8.74 26.77
C MET A 35 19.37 -8.01 28.12
N ASP A 36 18.81 -6.79 28.14
CA ASP A 36 18.77 -5.93 29.33
C ASP A 36 17.88 -6.56 30.41
N ASN A 37 16.76 -7.17 30.01
CA ASN A 37 15.88 -7.93 30.89
C ASN A 37 16.60 -9.15 31.49
N ILE A 38 17.29 -9.96 30.67
CA ILE A 38 18.08 -11.10 31.16
C ILE A 38 19.11 -10.63 32.18
N GLN A 39 19.86 -9.57 31.87
CA GLN A 39 20.89 -9.04 32.76
C GLN A 39 20.29 -8.57 34.10
N THR A 40 19.21 -7.81 34.07
CA THR A 40 18.58 -7.26 35.28
C THR A 40 17.95 -8.35 36.14
N SER A 41 17.16 -9.24 35.52
CA SER A 41 16.46 -10.31 36.26
C SER A 41 17.42 -11.32 36.87
N THR A 42 18.49 -11.70 36.17
CA THR A 42 19.46 -12.68 36.69
C THR A 42 20.31 -12.10 37.83
N VAL A 43 20.71 -10.83 37.75
CA VAL A 43 21.42 -10.16 38.87
C VAL A 43 20.53 -10.03 40.09
N ASN A 44 19.27 -9.62 39.90
CA ASN A 44 18.31 -9.49 41.01
C ASN A 44 18.05 -10.85 41.66
N LEU A 45 17.91 -11.91 40.87
CA LEU A 45 17.75 -13.27 41.39
C LEU A 45 19.00 -13.75 42.13
N ALA A 46 20.21 -13.49 41.61
CA ALA A 46 21.45 -13.83 42.28
C ALA A 46 21.60 -13.09 43.62
N ALA A 47 21.18 -11.83 43.66
CA ALA A 47 21.14 -11.04 44.89
C ALA A 47 20.15 -11.61 45.90
N ALA A 48 18.92 -11.92 45.49
CA ALA A 48 17.91 -12.52 46.36
C ALA A 48 18.37 -13.88 46.93
N LEU A 49 18.97 -14.72 46.09
CA LEU A 49 19.54 -16.00 46.51
C LEU A 49 20.75 -15.85 47.44
N SER A 50 21.60 -14.84 47.22
CA SER A 50 22.66 -14.49 48.16
C SER A 50 22.10 -14.14 49.52
N THR A 51 21.11 -13.24 49.58
CA THR A 51 20.45 -12.84 50.83
C THR A 51 19.81 -14.02 51.56
N TYR A 52 19.14 -14.91 50.83
CA TYR A 52 18.55 -16.12 51.40
C TYR A 52 19.63 -17.04 52.00
N THR A 53 20.72 -17.25 51.26
CA THR A 53 21.85 -18.09 51.70
C THR A 53 22.56 -17.48 52.90
N ASP A 54 22.76 -16.16 52.92
CA ASP A 54 23.28 -15.43 54.06
C ASP A 54 22.38 -15.60 55.29
N GLY A 55 21.06 -15.58 55.10
CA GLY A 55 20.09 -15.86 56.15
C GLY A 55 20.25 -17.27 56.76
N ILE A 56 20.45 -18.29 55.93
CA ILE A 56 20.68 -19.68 56.38
C ILE A 56 21.96 -19.77 57.24
N PHE A 57 23.06 -19.19 56.77
CA PHE A 57 24.32 -19.18 57.52
C PHE A 57 24.19 -18.35 58.80
N LYS A 58 23.47 -17.24 58.76
CA LYS A 58 23.25 -16.39 59.94
C LYS A 58 22.41 -17.07 61.00
N GLN A 59 21.36 -17.77 60.63
CA GLN A 59 20.55 -18.56 61.55
C GLN A 59 21.40 -19.66 62.22
N SER A 60 22.24 -20.34 61.43
CA SER A 60 23.18 -21.34 61.95
C SER A 60 24.21 -20.73 62.91
N GLU A 61 24.73 -19.54 62.59
CA GLU A 61 25.65 -18.80 63.46
C GLU A 61 24.99 -18.39 64.79
N LEU A 62 23.77 -17.84 64.75
CA LEU A 62 23.03 -17.42 65.94
C LEU A 62 22.73 -18.61 66.87
N MET A 63 22.36 -19.75 66.27
CA MET A 63 22.21 -21.02 67.00
C MET A 63 23.52 -21.41 67.67
N LEU A 64 24.64 -21.41 66.93
CA LEU A 64 25.96 -21.73 67.47
C LEU A 64 26.39 -20.79 68.59
N ILE A 65 26.09 -19.49 68.50
CA ILE A 65 26.39 -18.51 69.56
C ILE A 65 25.69 -18.92 70.86
N GLY A 66 24.37 -19.13 70.80
CA GLY A 66 23.57 -19.49 71.99
C GLY A 66 23.95 -20.84 72.59
N LEU A 67 24.25 -21.84 71.74
CA LEU A 67 24.68 -23.16 72.21
C LEU A 67 26.10 -23.13 72.80
N THR A 68 27.01 -22.37 72.19
CA THR A 68 28.39 -22.23 72.69
C THR A 68 28.40 -21.54 74.04
N GLU A 69 27.66 -20.44 74.20
CA GLU A 69 27.58 -19.71 75.48
C GLU A 69 27.07 -20.61 76.61
N ARG A 70 26.02 -21.41 76.37
CA ARG A 70 25.49 -22.37 77.34
C ARG A 70 26.54 -23.41 77.73
N VAL A 71 27.29 -23.95 76.75
CA VAL A 71 28.37 -24.90 77.05
C VAL A 71 29.51 -24.26 77.83
N GLU A 72 29.89 -23.01 77.51
CA GLU A 72 30.93 -22.25 78.23
C GLU A 72 30.52 -21.91 79.68
N LYS A 73 29.23 -21.65 79.93
CA LYS A 73 28.71 -21.23 81.26
C LYS A 73 28.25 -22.38 82.13
N ASP A 74 27.47 -23.31 81.57
CA ASP A 74 26.83 -24.40 82.33
C ASP A 74 27.74 -25.64 82.42
N GLY A 75 28.67 -25.79 81.47
CA GLY A 75 29.57 -26.94 81.36
C GLY A 75 28.96 -28.13 80.59
N VAL A 76 29.71 -29.24 80.54
CA VAL A 76 29.39 -30.43 79.72
C VAL A 76 29.06 -31.68 80.56
N GLY A 77 28.58 -31.50 81.79
CA GLY A 77 28.17 -32.61 82.66
C GLY A 77 26.93 -33.36 82.14
N PRO A 78 26.62 -34.57 82.65
CA PRO A 78 25.51 -35.39 82.15
C PRO A 78 24.15 -34.68 82.16
N LEU A 79 23.84 -33.94 83.23
CA LEU A 79 22.60 -33.17 83.37
C LEU A 79 22.54 -31.99 82.38
N GLN A 80 23.67 -31.32 82.16
CA GLN A 80 23.79 -30.21 81.23
C GLN A 80 23.62 -30.68 79.78
N ILE A 81 24.21 -31.82 79.42
CA ILE A 81 24.05 -32.42 78.09
C ILE A 81 22.59 -32.82 77.83
N GLU A 82 21.85 -33.36 78.81
CA GLU A 82 20.41 -33.62 78.67
C GLU A 82 19.58 -32.34 78.44
N ARG A 83 19.90 -31.26 79.16
CA ARG A 83 19.28 -29.95 78.91
C ARG A 83 19.61 -29.44 77.51
N LEU A 84 20.88 -29.53 77.10
CA LEU A 84 21.36 -29.11 75.79
C LEU A 84 20.66 -29.88 74.66
N LYS A 85 20.48 -31.20 74.81
CA LYS A 85 19.66 -32.03 73.90
C LYS A 85 18.27 -31.49 73.69
N SER A 86 17.58 -31.13 74.78
CA SER A 86 16.19 -30.63 74.71
C SER A 86 16.08 -29.29 73.97
N VAL A 87 17.08 -28.42 74.12
CA VAL A 87 17.16 -27.12 73.44
C VAL A 87 17.48 -27.30 71.97
N ILE A 88 18.49 -28.11 71.65
CA ILE A 88 18.88 -28.40 70.27
C ILE A 88 17.74 -29.06 69.49
N ALA A 89 17.01 -30.00 70.09
CA ALA A 89 15.85 -30.62 69.45
C ALA A 89 14.76 -29.59 69.09
N ARG A 90 14.53 -28.60 69.97
CA ARG A 90 13.57 -27.51 69.72
C ARG A 90 14.05 -26.56 68.63
N GLU A 91 15.32 -26.16 68.66
CA GLU A 91 15.92 -25.28 67.67
C GLU A 91 15.97 -25.94 66.28
N MET A 92 16.34 -27.24 66.20
CA MET A 92 16.28 -28.01 64.95
C MET A 92 14.85 -28.16 64.41
N GLY A 93 13.84 -28.29 65.28
CA GLY A 93 12.43 -28.29 64.87
C GLY A 93 11.99 -26.97 64.21
N ALA A 94 12.61 -25.85 64.58
CA ALA A 94 12.35 -24.54 63.99
C ALA A 94 13.23 -24.23 62.76
N LEU A 95 14.37 -24.92 62.62
CA LEU A 95 15.38 -24.70 61.58
C LEU A 95 15.57 -25.98 60.75
N PRO A 96 14.65 -26.30 59.82
CA PRO A 96 14.66 -27.54 59.05
C PRO A 96 15.88 -27.69 58.12
N GLN A 97 16.65 -26.63 57.90
CA GLN A 97 17.89 -26.68 57.13
C GLN A 97 19.06 -27.33 57.89
N ILE A 98 18.95 -27.43 59.22
CA ILE A 98 19.98 -28.01 60.08
C ILE A 98 19.86 -29.54 60.07
N ASP A 99 20.91 -30.21 59.62
CA ASP A 99 21.00 -31.67 59.55
C ASP A 99 21.45 -32.26 60.88
N THR A 100 22.60 -31.83 61.41
CA THR A 100 23.19 -32.36 62.63
C THR A 100 23.82 -31.25 63.47
N VAL A 101 23.75 -31.37 64.80
CA VAL A 101 24.49 -30.52 65.75
C VAL A 101 25.42 -31.41 66.55
N SER A 102 26.69 -31.05 66.65
CA SER A 102 27.74 -31.86 67.28
C SER A 102 28.69 -31.01 68.12
N LEU A 103 29.04 -31.53 69.29
CA LEU A 103 30.04 -30.98 70.20
C LEU A 103 31.30 -31.84 70.13
N TYR A 104 32.45 -31.18 69.99
CA TYR A 104 33.77 -31.80 69.98
C TYR A 104 34.61 -31.26 71.14
N ASN A 105 35.37 -32.13 71.80
CA ASN A 105 36.32 -31.76 72.84
C ASN A 105 37.66 -31.28 72.26
N VAL A 106 38.63 -30.99 73.14
CA VAL A 106 39.97 -30.50 72.77
C VAL A 106 40.78 -31.52 71.97
N GLU A 107 40.52 -32.82 72.16
CA GLU A 107 41.13 -33.91 71.38
C GLU A 107 40.42 -34.15 70.03
N GLY A 108 39.39 -33.37 69.71
CA GLY A 108 38.61 -33.48 68.46
C GLY A 108 37.72 -34.72 68.37
N ILE A 109 37.40 -35.34 69.49
CA ILE A 109 36.43 -36.42 69.61
C ILE A 109 35.04 -35.82 69.81
N CYS A 110 34.06 -36.31 69.06
CA CYS A 110 32.67 -35.90 69.24
C CYS A 110 32.10 -36.46 70.55
N THR A 111 31.80 -35.59 71.51
CA THR A 111 31.26 -35.97 72.83
C THR A 111 29.74 -35.99 72.86
N PHE A 112 29.11 -35.18 72.01
CA PHE A 112 27.66 -35.12 71.85
C PHE A 112 27.30 -34.86 70.39
N SER A 113 26.25 -35.52 69.90
CA SER A 113 25.67 -35.22 68.60
C SER A 113 24.18 -35.57 68.56
N THR A 114 23.41 -34.86 67.75
CA THR A 114 22.03 -35.23 67.43
C THR A 114 21.95 -36.47 66.53
N ASN A 115 23.04 -36.82 65.85
CA ASN A 115 23.18 -38.09 65.16
C ASN A 115 24.07 -39.04 65.98
N PRO A 116 23.52 -40.12 66.57
CA PRO A 116 24.27 -41.04 67.42
C PRO A 116 25.51 -41.64 66.76
N LYS A 117 25.52 -41.78 65.43
CA LYS A 117 26.67 -42.32 64.67
C LYS A 117 27.88 -41.39 64.65
N ALA A 118 27.71 -40.12 64.98
CA ALA A 118 28.80 -39.15 65.04
C ALA A 118 29.57 -39.20 66.37
N VAL A 119 28.95 -39.68 67.46
CA VAL A 119 29.56 -39.69 68.79
C VAL A 119 30.77 -40.63 68.80
N GLY A 120 31.88 -40.18 69.37
CA GLY A 120 33.15 -40.90 69.41
C GLY A 120 34.01 -40.78 68.14
N VAL A 121 33.48 -40.19 67.05
CA VAL A 121 34.26 -39.98 65.81
C VAL A 121 35.32 -38.90 66.03
N ASN A 122 36.56 -39.21 65.64
CA ASN A 122 37.67 -38.25 65.65
C ASN A 122 37.66 -37.37 64.39
N SER A 123 37.61 -36.06 64.60
CA SER A 123 37.54 -35.02 63.58
C SER A 123 38.75 -34.07 63.56
N VAL A 124 39.86 -34.40 64.24
CA VAL A 124 41.05 -33.53 64.30
C VAL A 124 41.56 -33.16 62.91
N LYS A 125 41.56 -34.10 61.96
CA LYS A 125 42.02 -33.86 60.57
C LYS A 125 41.05 -33.02 59.72
N ARG A 126 39.87 -32.66 60.23
CA ARG A 126 38.87 -31.90 59.47
C ARG A 126 39.28 -30.43 59.41
N GLU A 127 39.04 -29.79 58.27
CA GLU A 127 39.41 -28.37 58.06
C GLU A 127 38.83 -27.44 59.12
N PHE A 128 37.56 -27.64 59.52
CA PHE A 128 36.95 -26.81 60.56
C PHE A 128 37.68 -26.93 61.91
N PHE A 129 38.20 -28.11 62.24
CA PHE A 129 38.90 -28.34 63.50
C PHE A 129 40.28 -27.68 63.45
N GLN A 130 41.03 -27.91 62.37
CA GLN A 130 42.32 -27.30 62.14
C GLN A 130 42.25 -25.77 62.10
N HIS A 131 41.22 -25.21 61.46
CA HIS A 131 41.02 -23.76 61.37
C HIS A 131 40.90 -23.12 62.76
N HIS A 132 40.03 -23.65 63.62
CA HIS A 132 39.79 -23.11 64.96
C HIS A 132 40.92 -23.43 65.95
N LEU A 133 41.70 -24.48 65.71
CA LEU A 133 42.93 -24.75 66.47
C LEU A 133 44.00 -23.69 66.18
N GLN A 134 44.14 -23.30 64.90
CA GLN A 134 45.14 -22.33 64.43
C GLN A 134 44.70 -20.87 64.61
N THR A 135 43.39 -20.61 64.63
CA THR A 135 42.82 -19.26 64.69
C THR A 135 42.09 -19.06 66.03
N PRO A 136 42.59 -18.20 66.94
CA PRO A 136 41.97 -17.95 68.25
C PRO A 136 40.66 -17.12 68.21
N GLY A 137 40.14 -16.81 67.02
CA GLY A 137 38.93 -16.04 66.83
C GLY A 137 37.64 -16.81 67.16
N ARG A 138 36.59 -16.08 67.54
CA ARG A 138 35.23 -16.60 67.76
C ARG A 138 34.33 -16.52 66.52
N ALA A 139 34.86 -16.06 65.39
CA ALA A 139 34.10 -15.97 64.14
C ALA A 139 33.66 -17.37 63.68
N PRO A 140 32.48 -17.52 63.07
CA PRO A 140 32.07 -18.79 62.50
C PRO A 140 32.99 -19.16 61.33
N TYR A 141 33.27 -20.44 61.18
CA TYR A 141 33.95 -20.99 60.02
C TYR A 141 32.99 -21.84 59.19
N ILE A 142 32.81 -21.46 57.92
CA ILE A 142 32.02 -22.21 56.93
C ILE A 142 32.99 -23.11 56.15
N GLY A 143 32.89 -24.41 56.41
CA GLY A 143 33.74 -25.42 55.79
C GLY A 143 33.33 -25.79 54.37
N PRO A 144 34.11 -26.67 53.72
CA PRO A 144 33.75 -27.21 52.42
C PRO A 144 32.51 -28.10 52.50
N THR A 145 31.84 -28.26 51.36
CA THR A 145 30.78 -29.24 51.20
C THR A 145 31.40 -30.63 51.26
N ILE A 146 30.93 -31.45 52.20
CA ILE A 146 31.45 -32.78 52.48
C ILE A 146 30.32 -33.79 52.55
N ARG A 147 30.64 -35.06 52.39
CA ARG A 147 29.75 -36.13 52.78
C ARG A 147 29.86 -36.38 54.28
N SER A 148 28.75 -36.23 54.99
CA SER A 148 28.67 -36.48 56.43
C SER A 148 28.98 -37.95 56.71
N ARG A 149 29.91 -38.24 57.63
CA ARG A 149 30.16 -39.62 58.09
C ARG A 149 29.00 -40.20 58.87
N ALA A 150 28.16 -39.34 59.46
CA ALA A 150 27.09 -39.74 60.34
C ALA A 150 25.78 -40.00 59.58
N SER A 151 25.40 -39.10 58.66
CA SER A 151 24.18 -39.24 57.85
C SER A 151 24.42 -39.85 56.47
N GLY A 152 25.63 -39.75 55.92
CA GLY A 152 25.92 -40.14 54.53
C GLY A 152 25.50 -39.08 53.51
N GLU A 153 24.90 -37.98 53.94
CA GLU A 153 24.38 -36.90 53.11
C GLU A 153 25.43 -35.81 52.86
N TRP A 154 25.23 -35.04 51.79
CA TRP A 154 26.04 -33.86 51.50
C TRP A 154 25.65 -32.71 52.43
N VAL A 155 26.65 -32.17 53.13
CA VAL A 155 26.47 -31.12 54.12
C VAL A 155 27.52 -30.03 54.03
N ILE A 156 27.15 -28.83 54.46
CA ILE A 156 28.07 -27.71 54.69
C ILE A 156 28.19 -27.51 56.20
N SER A 157 29.40 -27.59 56.75
CA SER A 157 29.63 -27.41 58.17
C SER A 157 29.80 -25.93 58.52
N VAL A 158 29.05 -25.42 59.49
CA VAL A 158 29.28 -24.15 60.18
C VAL A 158 29.78 -24.47 61.58
N SER A 159 30.90 -23.90 61.98
CA SER A 159 31.56 -24.25 63.24
C SER A 159 31.98 -23.02 64.02
N ARG A 160 31.91 -23.11 65.35
CA ARG A 160 32.32 -22.05 66.27
C ARG A 160 33.23 -22.63 67.36
N ARG A 161 34.28 -21.88 67.68
CA ARG A 161 35.23 -22.19 68.75
C ARG A 161 34.59 -22.00 70.13
N ILE A 162 34.78 -22.99 71.00
CA ILE A 162 34.46 -22.94 72.42
C ILE A 162 35.75 -22.68 73.17
N ASN A 163 35.75 -21.73 74.10
CA ASN A 163 36.90 -21.45 74.94
C ASN A 163 36.65 -21.77 76.41
N HIS A 164 37.72 -22.10 77.10
CA HIS A 164 37.75 -22.07 78.55
C HIS A 164 37.67 -20.61 79.06
N PRO A 165 37.40 -20.38 80.36
CA PRO A 165 37.39 -19.04 80.95
C PRO A 165 38.70 -18.27 80.77
N ASP A 166 39.83 -18.97 80.65
CA ASP A 166 41.15 -18.41 80.37
C ASP A 166 41.41 -18.13 78.88
N SER A 167 40.38 -18.25 78.03
CA SER A 167 40.44 -18.12 76.57
C SER A 167 41.21 -19.23 75.82
N SER A 168 41.70 -20.25 76.52
CA SER A 168 42.29 -21.43 75.87
C SER A 168 41.22 -22.25 75.14
N PHE A 169 41.64 -23.07 74.17
CA PHE A 169 40.74 -23.87 73.35
C PHE A 169 40.06 -24.97 74.17
N ALA A 170 38.72 -24.99 74.22
CA ALA A 170 37.94 -26.00 74.94
C ALA A 170 37.22 -27.01 74.02
N GLY A 171 37.30 -26.80 72.70
CA GLY A 171 36.60 -27.62 71.72
C GLY A 171 35.77 -26.79 70.75
N LEU A 172 34.80 -27.42 70.09
CA LEU A 172 34.02 -26.83 69.01
C LEU A 172 32.55 -27.23 69.10
N MET A 173 31.68 -26.27 68.77
CA MET A 173 30.32 -26.56 68.38
C MET A 173 30.22 -26.52 66.85
N VAL A 174 29.64 -27.55 66.26
CA VAL A 174 29.50 -27.69 64.81
C VAL A 174 28.05 -27.99 64.47
N VAL A 175 27.54 -27.25 63.50
CA VAL A 175 26.23 -27.46 62.90
C VAL A 175 26.44 -27.79 61.42
N THR A 176 25.74 -28.80 60.91
CA THR A 176 25.74 -29.13 59.49
C THR A 176 24.45 -28.64 58.84
N ILE A 177 24.56 -27.97 57.70
CA ILE A 177 23.44 -27.59 56.84
C ILE A 177 23.32 -28.64 55.74
N GLY A 178 22.13 -29.20 55.56
CA GLY A 178 21.87 -30.18 54.49
C GLY A 178 21.89 -29.54 53.11
N VAL A 179 22.67 -30.07 52.18
CA VAL A 179 22.67 -29.59 50.78
C VAL A 179 21.32 -29.85 50.12
N GLU A 180 20.66 -30.95 50.47
CA GLU A 180 19.33 -31.32 49.95
C GLU A 180 18.27 -30.23 50.22
N TYR A 181 18.36 -29.55 51.37
CA TYR A 181 17.46 -28.43 51.68
C TYR A 181 17.62 -27.28 50.67
N LEU A 182 18.86 -26.93 50.32
CA LEU A 182 19.16 -25.91 49.31
C LEU A 182 18.72 -26.37 47.92
N LEU A 183 18.95 -27.64 47.56
CA LEU A 183 18.53 -28.20 46.28
C LEU A 183 17.01 -28.16 46.10
N LYS A 184 16.26 -28.53 47.14
CA LYS A 184 14.79 -28.46 47.15
C LYS A 184 14.27 -27.04 47.00
N PHE A 185 14.95 -26.06 47.61
CA PHE A 185 14.61 -24.66 47.40
C PHE A 185 14.91 -24.21 45.97
N TYR A 186 16.10 -24.54 45.46
CA TYR A 186 16.52 -24.20 44.09
C TYR A 186 15.65 -24.85 43.01
N SER A 187 15.09 -26.05 43.25
CA SER A 187 14.17 -26.69 42.29
C SER A 187 12.86 -25.94 42.09
N GLY A 188 12.47 -25.07 43.03
CA GLY A 188 11.30 -24.20 42.89
C GLY A 188 11.53 -22.99 41.99
N ILE A 189 12.76 -22.74 41.54
CA ILE A 189 13.14 -21.54 40.78
C ILE A 189 13.32 -21.91 39.31
N GLN A 190 12.56 -21.24 38.45
CA GLN A 190 12.63 -21.45 37.00
C GLN A 190 13.82 -20.69 36.40
N VAL A 191 14.86 -21.44 36.05
CA VAL A 191 16.06 -20.93 35.34
C VAL A 191 16.23 -21.53 33.94
N GLY A 192 15.20 -22.23 33.44
CA GLY A 192 15.24 -22.98 32.19
C GLY A 192 15.91 -24.35 32.32
N ASP A 193 15.76 -25.18 31.29
CA ASP A 193 16.27 -26.57 31.25
C ASP A 193 17.80 -26.63 31.22
N THR A 194 18.41 -25.61 30.62
CA THR A 194 19.86 -25.48 30.56
C THR A 194 20.41 -24.51 31.61
N GLY A 195 19.54 -23.97 32.47
CA GLY A 195 19.92 -23.06 33.54
C GLY A 195 20.62 -23.74 34.70
N ILE A 196 21.33 -22.95 35.51
CA ILE A 196 21.96 -23.42 36.73
C ILE A 196 21.80 -22.40 37.87
N ILE A 197 21.77 -22.93 39.08
CA ILE A 197 21.95 -22.18 40.31
C ILE A 197 23.10 -22.84 41.06
N SER A 198 24.05 -22.07 41.56
CA SER A 198 25.18 -22.61 42.30
C SER A 198 25.67 -21.68 43.39
N LEU A 199 26.26 -22.30 44.41
CA LEU A 199 26.98 -21.64 45.47
C LEU A 199 28.45 -22.06 45.37
N THR A 200 29.36 -21.09 45.43
CA THR A 200 30.80 -21.33 45.40
C THR A 200 31.48 -20.59 46.54
N SER A 201 32.70 -20.99 46.93
CA SER A 201 33.53 -20.15 47.79
C SER A 201 34.05 -18.92 47.05
N THR A 202 34.55 -17.91 47.77
CA THR A 202 35.27 -16.77 47.17
C THR A 202 36.54 -17.19 46.41
N ALA A 203 37.10 -18.36 46.73
CA ALA A 203 38.22 -18.96 46.01
C ALA A 203 37.80 -19.70 44.72
N GLY A 204 36.50 -19.82 44.44
CA GLY A 204 35.99 -20.48 43.23
C GLY A 204 35.77 -21.99 43.37
N GLN A 205 35.75 -22.55 44.57
CA GLN A 205 35.38 -23.96 44.76
C GLN A 205 33.87 -24.13 44.76
N LEU A 206 33.35 -25.10 43.98
CA LEU A 206 31.93 -25.40 43.93
C LEU A 206 31.43 -26.01 45.25
N ARG A 207 30.39 -25.43 45.84
CA ARG A 207 29.77 -25.89 47.10
C ARG A 207 28.44 -26.57 46.87
N VAL A 208 27.56 -25.95 46.09
CA VAL A 208 26.23 -26.47 45.75
C VAL A 208 25.95 -26.15 44.30
N ARG A 209 25.25 -27.04 43.61
CA ARG A 209 24.80 -26.85 42.23
C ARG A 209 23.44 -27.48 42.02
N TYR A 210 22.57 -26.75 41.34
CA TYR A 210 21.31 -27.23 40.77
C TYR A 210 21.32 -26.96 39.26
N PRO A 211 20.94 -27.94 38.40
CA PRO A 211 20.69 -29.35 38.72
C PRO A 211 21.90 -30.05 39.38
N HIS A 212 21.63 -30.99 40.29
CA HIS A 212 22.67 -31.62 41.12
C HIS A 212 23.55 -32.58 40.29
N ILE A 213 24.87 -32.45 40.43
CA ILE A 213 25.87 -33.34 39.85
C ILE A 213 26.90 -33.63 40.93
N GLU A 214 26.81 -34.82 41.53
CA GLU A 214 27.62 -35.19 42.71
C GLU A 214 29.13 -35.15 42.43
N SER A 215 29.56 -35.61 41.25
CA SER A 215 30.97 -35.67 40.86
C SER A 215 31.66 -34.30 40.74
N GLU A 216 30.89 -33.21 40.66
CA GLU A 216 31.40 -31.86 40.45
C GLU A 216 31.49 -31.05 41.75
N ILE A 217 30.94 -31.54 42.87
CA ILE A 217 31.06 -30.85 44.15
C ILE A 217 32.54 -30.73 44.54
N GLY A 218 32.97 -29.52 44.90
CA GLY A 218 34.37 -29.21 45.19
C GLY A 218 35.22 -28.84 43.97
N ARG A 219 34.68 -28.91 42.74
CA ARG A 219 35.38 -28.52 41.51
C ARG A 219 35.96 -27.11 41.61
N ASP A 220 37.19 -26.94 41.14
CA ASP A 220 37.83 -25.63 41.04
C ASP A 220 37.37 -24.86 39.79
N LEU A 221 36.70 -23.74 40.03
CA LEU A 221 36.21 -22.80 39.02
C LEU A 221 36.93 -21.44 39.08
N SER A 222 38.02 -21.34 39.83
CA SER A 222 38.82 -20.11 40.05
C SER A 222 39.32 -19.43 38.77
N SER A 223 39.43 -20.18 37.68
CA SER A 223 39.89 -19.68 36.38
C SER A 223 38.75 -19.31 35.43
N THR A 224 37.50 -19.30 35.89
CA THR A 224 36.36 -18.75 35.13
C THR A 224 36.32 -17.22 35.23
N PRO A 225 35.66 -16.51 34.28
CA PRO A 225 35.57 -15.05 34.29
C PRO A 225 35.05 -14.43 35.61
N ILE A 226 34.16 -15.13 36.31
CA ILE A 226 33.62 -14.67 37.61
C ILE A 226 34.74 -14.44 38.63
N PHE A 227 35.75 -15.31 38.68
CA PHE A 227 36.84 -15.26 39.67
C PHE A 227 38.15 -14.65 39.14
N THR A 228 38.16 -14.26 37.86
CA THR A 228 39.30 -13.64 37.17
C THR A 228 38.96 -12.20 36.80
N SER A 229 38.29 -11.95 35.67
CA SER A 229 37.98 -10.60 35.19
C SER A 229 36.97 -9.85 36.08
N GLU A 230 36.11 -10.58 36.78
CA GLU A 230 35.06 -10.02 37.63
C GLU A 230 35.35 -10.19 39.14
N ARG A 231 36.61 -10.48 39.50
CA ARG A 231 37.01 -10.83 40.89
C ARG A 231 36.61 -9.75 41.91
N ASP A 232 36.84 -8.49 41.58
CA ASP A 232 36.72 -7.37 42.53
C ASP A 232 35.32 -6.74 42.56
N LYS A 233 34.40 -7.20 41.69
CA LYS A 233 33.04 -6.65 41.65
C LYS A 233 32.12 -7.34 42.66
N PRO A 234 31.27 -6.64 43.42
CA PRO A 234 30.35 -7.27 44.36
C PRO A 234 29.24 -8.07 43.66
N SER A 235 28.82 -7.64 42.48
CA SER A 235 27.89 -8.36 41.60
C SER A 235 28.14 -7.98 40.15
N GLY A 236 27.57 -8.75 39.22
CA GLY A 236 27.67 -8.45 37.81
C GLY A 236 27.16 -9.58 36.93
N THR A 237 27.32 -9.39 35.62
CA THR A 237 27.07 -10.43 34.63
C THR A 237 28.27 -10.65 33.74
N THR A 238 28.40 -11.86 33.23
CA THR A 238 29.44 -12.24 32.28
C THR A 238 28.97 -13.43 31.43
N ARG A 239 29.69 -13.72 30.36
CA ARG A 239 29.30 -14.76 29.39
C ARG A 239 30.49 -15.63 29.09
N PHE A 240 30.32 -16.93 29.28
CA PHE A 240 31.34 -17.92 28.93
C PHE A 240 30.70 -19.31 28.79
N VAL A 241 31.51 -20.24 28.30
CA VAL A 241 31.14 -21.65 28.18
C VAL A 241 31.43 -22.34 29.51
N SER A 242 30.43 -23.02 30.05
CA SER A 242 30.54 -23.80 31.28
C SER A 242 31.64 -24.85 31.18
N ARG A 243 32.48 -24.94 32.22
CA ARG A 243 33.56 -25.93 32.31
C ARG A 243 33.10 -27.32 32.72
N ILE A 244 31.83 -27.45 33.12
CA ILE A 244 31.25 -28.71 33.61
C ILE A 244 30.55 -29.44 32.46
N ASP A 245 29.68 -28.74 31.73
CA ASP A 245 28.77 -29.32 30.73
C ASP A 245 28.92 -28.71 29.32
N GLY A 246 29.86 -27.79 29.10
CA GLY A 246 30.13 -27.22 27.78
C GLY A 246 29.05 -26.29 27.22
N ILE A 247 28.04 -25.92 28.03
CA ILE A 247 26.93 -25.08 27.56
C ILE A 247 27.31 -23.60 27.69
N PRO A 248 27.15 -22.78 26.63
CA PRO A 248 27.32 -21.33 26.69
C PRO A 248 26.17 -20.69 27.47
N ARG A 249 26.49 -19.91 28.50
CA ARG A 249 25.49 -19.29 29.37
C ARG A 249 25.69 -17.79 29.58
N PHE A 250 24.61 -17.16 30.03
CA PHE A 250 24.59 -15.86 30.69
C PHE A 250 24.75 -16.07 32.18
N TYR A 251 25.89 -15.69 32.74
CA TYR A 251 26.13 -15.80 34.18
C TYR A 251 25.82 -14.48 34.85
N ALA A 252 25.14 -14.55 35.99
CA ALA A 252 25.04 -13.48 36.98
C ALA A 252 25.61 -13.99 38.31
N PHE A 253 26.27 -13.12 39.04
CA PHE A 253 26.83 -13.46 40.35
C PHE A 253 26.56 -12.35 41.36
N LYS A 254 26.47 -12.75 42.64
CA LYS A 254 26.50 -11.86 43.79
C LYS A 254 27.45 -12.46 44.83
N ARG A 255 28.40 -11.67 45.29
CA ARG A 255 29.27 -11.98 46.42
C ARG A 255 28.58 -11.57 47.71
N SER A 256 28.57 -12.46 48.68
CA SER A 256 28.11 -12.12 50.03
C SER A 256 29.09 -11.14 50.68
N GLU A 257 28.54 -10.16 51.39
CA GLU A 257 29.32 -9.19 52.17
C GLU A 257 29.63 -9.73 53.58
N VAL A 258 28.93 -10.79 54.00
CA VAL A 258 28.99 -11.35 55.35
C VAL A 258 29.80 -12.64 55.37
N TYR A 259 29.63 -13.50 54.36
CA TYR A 259 30.22 -14.83 54.31
C TYR A 259 31.10 -15.01 53.07
N PRO A 260 32.14 -15.87 53.10
CA PRO A 260 33.06 -16.07 51.98
C PRO A 260 32.47 -16.97 50.88
N ILE A 261 31.30 -16.60 50.39
CA ILE A 261 30.50 -17.32 49.40
C ILE A 261 30.10 -16.40 48.25
N VAL A 262 29.92 -17.01 47.07
CA VAL A 262 29.44 -16.34 45.86
C VAL A 262 28.28 -17.16 45.32
N THR A 263 27.15 -16.49 45.16
CA THR A 263 25.96 -17.07 44.54
C THR A 263 26.01 -16.79 43.05
N VAL A 264 25.86 -17.84 42.25
CA VAL A 264 25.96 -17.77 40.79
C VAL A 264 24.71 -18.38 40.19
N ILE A 265 24.07 -17.63 39.30
CA ILE A 265 22.95 -18.08 38.48
C ILE A 265 23.37 -17.99 37.03
N ALA A 266 22.96 -18.95 36.21
CA ALA A 266 23.18 -18.81 34.79
C ALA A 266 22.05 -19.38 33.95
N LEU A 267 21.74 -18.71 32.83
CA LEU A 267 20.73 -19.13 31.86
C LEU A 267 21.42 -19.57 30.56
N GLY A 268 20.94 -20.63 29.92
CA GLY A 268 21.46 -21.04 28.61
C GLY A 268 21.26 -19.99 27.54
N GLN A 269 22.30 -19.69 26.76
CA GLN A 269 22.25 -18.59 25.80
C GLN A 269 21.21 -18.78 24.70
N ARG A 270 21.03 -20.03 24.22
CA ARG A 270 20.04 -20.34 23.19
C ARG A 270 18.62 -20.25 23.75
N GLU A 271 18.39 -20.90 24.88
CA GLU A 271 17.09 -20.96 25.55
C GLU A 271 16.59 -19.57 25.94
N ALA A 272 17.44 -18.76 26.58
CA ALA A 272 17.09 -17.38 26.96
C ALA A 272 16.78 -16.46 25.76
N MET A 273 17.19 -16.86 24.54
CA MET A 273 16.92 -16.11 23.30
C MET A 273 15.78 -16.71 22.47
N LEU A 274 15.18 -17.83 22.88
CA LEU A 274 14.09 -18.47 22.14
C LEU A 274 12.88 -17.55 22.02
N ASP A 275 12.55 -16.80 23.06
CA ASP A 275 11.43 -15.85 23.04
C ASP A 275 11.63 -14.78 21.96
N TRP A 276 12.83 -14.19 21.89
CA TRP A 276 13.18 -13.20 20.87
C TRP A 276 13.14 -13.81 19.46
N LEU A 277 13.70 -15.02 19.29
CA LEU A 277 13.70 -15.71 17.99
C LEU A 277 12.27 -16.06 17.53
N GLY A 278 11.42 -16.54 18.44
CA GLY A 278 10.03 -16.87 18.18
C GLY A 278 9.21 -15.65 17.78
N GLN A 279 9.30 -14.57 18.56
CA GLN A 279 8.64 -13.30 18.25
C GLN A 279 9.13 -12.72 16.93
N THR A 280 10.45 -12.71 16.70
CA THR A 280 11.03 -12.21 15.45
C THR A 280 10.54 -13.03 14.25
N LYS A 281 10.48 -14.37 14.37
CA LYS A 281 9.95 -15.24 13.31
C LYS A 281 8.49 -14.92 12.97
N GLN A 282 7.64 -14.73 13.99
CA GLN A 282 6.23 -14.37 13.78
C GLN A 282 6.09 -12.98 13.13
N SER A 283 6.86 -11.99 13.59
CA SER A 283 6.86 -10.64 13.01
C SER A 283 7.36 -10.64 11.56
N VAL A 284 8.39 -11.43 11.23
CA VAL A 284 8.87 -11.58 9.84
C VAL A 284 7.79 -12.21 8.96
N LEU A 285 7.09 -13.24 9.45
CA LEU A 285 6.01 -13.88 8.69
C LEU A 285 4.90 -12.88 8.35
N VAL A 286 4.43 -12.12 9.35
CA VAL A 286 3.41 -11.07 9.14
C VAL A 286 3.91 -10.01 8.16
N MET A 287 5.17 -9.57 8.29
CA MET A 287 5.78 -8.62 7.36
C MET A 287 5.78 -9.15 5.92
N LEU A 288 6.17 -10.41 5.71
CA LEU A 288 6.20 -11.01 4.36
C LEU A 288 4.80 -11.07 3.74
N VAL A 289 3.77 -11.40 4.53
CA VAL A 289 2.38 -11.39 4.07
C VAL A 289 1.95 -9.98 3.66
N LEU A 290 2.23 -8.96 4.49
CA LEU A 290 1.91 -7.57 4.18
C LEU A 290 2.66 -7.06 2.95
N LEU A 291 3.95 -7.39 2.82
CA LEU A 291 4.76 -7.02 1.65
C LEU A 291 4.20 -7.66 0.38
N GLY A 292 3.85 -8.95 0.44
CA GLY A 292 3.20 -9.66 -0.65
C GLY A 292 1.87 -9.01 -1.07
N LEU A 293 1.06 -8.57 -0.11
CA LEU A 293 -0.20 -7.86 -0.36
C LEU A 293 0.03 -6.49 -1.02
N VAL A 294 0.97 -5.69 -0.52
CA VAL A 294 1.32 -4.39 -1.10
C VAL A 294 1.85 -4.54 -2.52
N ILE A 295 2.75 -5.49 -2.76
CA ILE A 295 3.30 -5.77 -4.09
C ILE A 295 2.19 -6.28 -5.02
N GLY A 296 1.35 -7.20 -4.56
CA GLY A 296 0.23 -7.75 -5.33
C GLY A 296 -0.80 -6.68 -5.74
N LEU A 297 -1.21 -5.82 -4.80
CA LEU A 297 -2.07 -4.67 -5.08
C LEU A 297 -1.41 -3.68 -6.04
N GLY A 298 -0.12 -3.40 -5.85
CA GLY A 298 0.67 -2.55 -6.73
C GLY A 298 0.70 -3.05 -8.18
N ILE A 299 0.98 -4.34 -8.38
CA ILE A 299 0.96 -4.98 -9.71
C ILE A 299 -0.46 -4.90 -10.32
N ARG A 300 -1.50 -5.15 -9.53
CA ARG A 300 -2.89 -5.11 -10.01
C ARG A 300 -3.29 -3.70 -10.45
N LEU A 301 -2.94 -2.67 -9.69
CA LEU A 301 -3.15 -1.26 -10.03
C LEU A 301 -2.40 -0.87 -11.31
N ILE A 302 -1.12 -1.25 -11.42
CA ILE A 302 -0.30 -0.99 -12.62
C ILE A 302 -0.92 -1.65 -13.86
N LYS A 303 -1.41 -2.89 -13.76
CA LYS A 303 -2.14 -3.54 -14.86
C LYS A 303 -3.43 -2.80 -15.20
N HIS A 304 -4.18 -2.36 -14.20
CA HIS A 304 -5.44 -1.64 -14.40
C HIS A 304 -5.22 -0.28 -15.10
N ILE A 305 -4.15 0.45 -14.74
CA ILE A 305 -3.77 1.71 -15.40
C ILE A 305 -3.42 1.48 -16.87
N HIS A 306 -2.65 0.43 -17.19
CA HIS A 306 -2.35 0.09 -18.58
C HIS A 306 -3.59 -0.27 -19.41
N SER A 307 -4.58 -0.93 -18.80
CA SER A 307 -5.82 -1.27 -19.50
C SER A 307 -6.67 -0.04 -19.79
N ARG A 308 -6.74 0.92 -18.84
CA ARG A 308 -7.45 2.19 -19.02
C ARG A 308 -6.87 2.99 -20.18
N ILE A 309 -5.55 3.14 -20.22
CA ILE A 309 -4.86 3.90 -21.26
C ILE A 309 -5.13 3.29 -22.65
N ARG A 310 -5.03 1.96 -22.80
CA ARG A 310 -5.34 1.30 -24.08
C ARG A 310 -6.78 1.50 -24.54
N ALA A 311 -7.73 1.50 -23.61
CA ALA A 311 -9.12 1.73 -23.94
C ALA A 311 -9.39 3.18 -24.39
N GLU A 312 -8.72 4.15 -23.75
CA GLU A 312 -8.78 5.56 -24.17
C GLU A 312 -8.18 5.76 -25.58
N ASP A 313 -7.03 5.14 -25.88
CA ASP A 313 -6.42 5.21 -27.22
C ASP A 313 -7.34 4.63 -28.30
N GLN A 314 -7.96 3.47 -28.04
CA GLN A 314 -8.93 2.85 -28.96
C GLN A 314 -10.18 3.71 -29.18
N LEU A 315 -10.65 4.37 -28.12
CA LEU A 315 -11.79 5.29 -28.22
C LEU A 315 -11.48 6.46 -29.14
N LEU A 316 -10.29 7.07 -28.99
CA LEU A 316 -9.86 8.18 -29.83
C LEU A 316 -9.74 7.77 -31.30
N GLU A 317 -9.14 6.60 -31.59
CA GLU A 317 -9.06 6.07 -32.96
C GLU A 317 -10.45 5.82 -33.56
N SER A 318 -11.36 5.21 -32.80
CA SER A 318 -12.73 4.96 -33.26
C SER A 318 -13.51 6.25 -33.54
N GLN A 319 -13.35 7.28 -32.71
CA GLN A 319 -13.97 8.58 -32.92
C GLN A 319 -13.45 9.23 -34.20
N ALA A 320 -12.14 9.18 -34.45
CA ALA A 320 -11.55 9.72 -35.67
C ALA A 320 -12.10 9.00 -36.92
N ALA A 321 -12.21 7.66 -36.88
CA ALA A 321 -12.77 6.87 -37.97
C ALA A 321 -14.25 7.19 -38.23
N LEU A 322 -15.06 7.33 -37.17
CA LEU A 322 -16.47 7.71 -37.28
C LEU A 322 -16.65 9.08 -37.92
N ILE A 323 -15.84 10.06 -37.52
CA ILE A 323 -15.88 11.41 -38.10
C ILE A 323 -15.53 11.37 -39.60
N GLN A 324 -14.52 10.60 -40.00
CA GLN A 324 -14.15 10.45 -41.40
C GLN A 324 -15.25 9.77 -42.22
N LEU A 325 -15.83 8.68 -41.70
CA LEU A 325 -16.89 7.95 -42.39
C LEU A 325 -18.14 8.82 -42.57
N ASN A 326 -18.52 9.59 -41.54
CA ASN A 326 -19.67 10.48 -41.61
C ASN A 326 -19.49 11.55 -42.69
N ARG A 327 -18.31 12.17 -42.78
CA ARG A 327 -18.00 13.13 -43.87
C ARG A 327 -18.08 12.49 -45.26
N HIS A 328 -17.66 11.24 -45.42
CA HIS A 328 -17.73 10.54 -46.69
C HIS A 328 -19.18 10.26 -47.11
N LEU A 329 -20.03 9.87 -46.16
CA LEU A 329 -21.46 9.67 -46.41
C LEU A 329 -22.17 10.97 -46.81
N GLU A 330 -21.86 12.09 -46.14
CA GLU A 330 -22.42 13.40 -46.48
C GLU A 330 -22.11 13.83 -47.93
N PHE A 331 -20.92 13.49 -48.42
CA PHE A 331 -20.48 13.75 -49.79
C PHE A 331 -21.24 12.90 -50.83
N ILE A 332 -21.38 11.59 -50.59
CA ILE A 332 -22.11 10.68 -51.51
C ILE A 332 -23.60 11.05 -51.59
N ALA A 333 -24.19 11.58 -50.51
CA ALA A 333 -25.59 11.98 -50.47
C ALA A 333 -25.89 13.34 -51.16
N SER A 334 -25.00 13.85 -52.03
CA SER A 334 -25.07 15.21 -52.60
C SER A 334 -25.55 15.30 -54.05
N GLU A 335 -25.85 14.16 -54.68
CA GLU A 335 -26.33 14.06 -56.07
C GLU A 335 -27.80 13.62 -56.14
N ASP A 336 -28.50 14.00 -57.21
CA ASP A 336 -29.83 13.53 -57.53
C ASP A 336 -29.75 12.14 -58.19
N LYS A 337 -30.48 11.18 -57.62
CA LYS A 337 -30.39 9.77 -58.05
C LYS A 337 -30.90 9.52 -59.47
N LEU A 338 -31.74 10.40 -60.01
CA LEU A 338 -32.28 10.24 -61.36
C LEU A 338 -31.36 10.88 -62.39
N THR A 339 -31.04 12.17 -62.23
CA THR A 339 -30.37 12.95 -63.28
C THR A 339 -28.85 12.96 -63.16
N GLY A 340 -28.28 12.55 -62.02
CA GLY A 340 -26.84 12.64 -61.74
C GLY A 340 -26.35 14.06 -61.44
N LEU A 341 -27.20 15.09 -61.58
CA LEU A 341 -26.89 16.46 -61.20
C LEU A 341 -26.76 16.61 -59.68
N ALA A 342 -26.25 17.74 -59.22
CA ALA A 342 -26.38 18.10 -57.81
C ALA A 342 -27.85 18.07 -57.36
N ASN A 343 -28.14 17.54 -56.17
CA ASN A 343 -29.49 17.63 -55.62
C ASN A 343 -29.78 19.03 -55.06
N ARG A 344 -31.05 19.32 -54.78
CA ARG A 344 -31.48 20.61 -54.21
C ARG A 344 -30.68 21.03 -52.97
N ARG A 345 -30.31 20.08 -52.09
CA ARG A 345 -29.50 20.38 -50.90
C ARG A 345 -28.10 20.88 -51.27
N ARG A 346 -27.44 20.22 -52.23
CA ARG A 346 -26.13 20.66 -52.75
C ARG A 346 -26.23 22.00 -53.48
N PHE A 347 -27.32 22.25 -54.20
CA PHE A 347 -27.61 23.55 -54.80
C PHE A 347 -27.71 24.66 -53.75
N ASP A 348 -28.55 24.49 -52.72
CA ASP A 348 -28.78 25.52 -51.70
C ASP A 348 -27.45 25.88 -50.98
N GLN A 349 -26.65 24.86 -50.68
CA GLN A 349 -25.32 25.01 -50.08
C GLN A 349 -24.33 25.72 -51.01
N PHE A 350 -24.25 25.30 -52.27
CA PHE A 350 -23.34 25.89 -53.25
C PHE A 350 -23.71 27.35 -53.55
N LEU A 351 -24.99 27.63 -53.72
CA LEU A 351 -25.50 28.98 -53.97
C LEU A 351 -25.23 29.92 -52.77
N ASP A 352 -25.39 29.46 -51.53
CA ASP A 352 -25.07 30.28 -50.34
C ASP A 352 -23.57 30.63 -50.29
N VAL A 353 -22.70 29.64 -50.54
CA VAL A 353 -21.24 29.84 -50.58
C VAL A 353 -20.86 30.84 -51.68
N GLU A 354 -21.32 30.64 -52.90
CA GLU A 354 -20.96 31.48 -54.04
C GLU A 354 -21.61 32.87 -53.97
N PHE A 355 -22.80 33.00 -53.40
CA PHE A 355 -23.42 34.31 -53.15
C PHE A 355 -22.62 35.13 -52.13
N LYS A 356 -22.18 34.52 -51.03
CA LYS A 356 -21.29 35.17 -50.05
C LYS A 356 -19.94 35.53 -50.68
N ARG A 357 -19.38 34.65 -51.51
CA ARG A 357 -18.13 34.87 -52.24
C ARG A 357 -18.23 36.05 -53.21
N ALA A 358 -19.26 36.07 -54.06
CA ALA A 358 -19.53 37.16 -55.00
C ALA A 358 -19.66 38.51 -54.29
N ARG A 359 -20.34 38.57 -53.14
CA ARG A 359 -20.41 39.81 -52.32
C ARG A 359 -19.06 40.25 -51.77
N ARG A 360 -18.25 39.33 -51.25
CA ARG A 360 -16.93 39.63 -50.70
C ARG A 360 -15.97 40.13 -51.78
N GLU A 361 -15.98 39.47 -52.92
CA GLU A 361 -15.07 39.75 -54.05
C GLU A 361 -15.60 40.84 -54.98
N ARG A 362 -16.80 41.37 -54.71
CA ARG A 362 -17.54 42.32 -55.57
C ARG A 362 -17.69 41.82 -57.01
N ASN A 363 -17.78 40.51 -57.16
CA ASN A 363 -17.91 39.82 -58.45
C ASN A 363 -19.39 39.58 -58.79
N MET A 364 -19.67 39.15 -60.02
CA MET A 364 -21.01 38.81 -60.47
C MET A 364 -21.33 37.35 -60.18
N LEU A 365 -22.62 37.07 -59.97
CA LEU A 365 -23.15 35.72 -59.84
C LEU A 365 -24.45 35.65 -60.62
N SER A 366 -24.54 34.72 -61.56
CA SER A 366 -25.76 34.48 -62.31
C SER A 366 -26.40 33.16 -61.91
N LEU A 367 -27.73 33.13 -61.97
CA LEU A 367 -28.56 31.97 -61.75
C LEU A 367 -29.49 31.81 -62.95
N ILE A 368 -29.53 30.60 -63.50
CA ILE A 368 -30.49 30.18 -64.50
C ILE A 368 -31.46 29.21 -63.84
N LEU A 369 -32.75 29.48 -63.92
CA LEU A 369 -33.79 28.49 -63.62
C LEU A 369 -34.39 28.02 -64.94
N MET A 370 -34.41 26.71 -65.14
CA MET A 370 -34.93 26.04 -66.32
C MET A 370 -36.10 25.15 -65.92
N ASP A 371 -37.14 25.14 -66.74
CA ASP A 371 -38.28 24.24 -66.60
C ASP A 371 -38.68 23.69 -67.97
N ALA A 372 -38.99 22.39 -68.00
CA ALA A 372 -39.47 21.70 -69.18
C ALA A 372 -40.90 22.12 -69.53
N ASP A 373 -41.06 22.73 -70.71
CA ASP A 373 -42.35 23.23 -71.16
C ASP A 373 -43.33 22.08 -71.40
N HIS A 374 -44.55 22.25 -70.88
CA HIS A 374 -45.62 21.25 -71.04
C HIS A 374 -45.26 19.84 -70.55
N PHE A 375 -44.27 19.70 -69.66
CA PHE A 375 -43.75 18.40 -69.22
C PHE A 375 -44.80 17.49 -68.59
N LYS A 376 -45.79 18.05 -67.89
CA LYS A 376 -46.96 17.28 -67.44
C LYS A 376 -47.69 16.59 -68.60
N ARG A 377 -47.89 17.29 -69.73
CA ARG A 377 -48.51 16.71 -70.95
C ARG A 377 -47.60 15.67 -71.61
N TYR A 378 -46.28 15.81 -71.46
CA TYR A 378 -45.33 14.79 -71.91
C TYR A 378 -45.52 13.49 -71.11
N ASN A 379 -45.55 13.61 -69.77
CA ASN A 379 -45.80 12.49 -68.87
C ASN A 379 -47.18 11.88 -69.05
N ASP A 380 -48.22 12.69 -69.23
CA ASP A 380 -49.58 12.21 -69.46
C ASP A 380 -49.69 11.42 -70.78
N HIS A 381 -48.81 11.69 -71.76
CA HIS A 381 -48.80 11.03 -73.07
C HIS A 381 -47.91 9.79 -73.12
N PHE A 382 -46.68 9.86 -72.60
CA PHE A 382 -45.67 8.79 -72.68
C PHE A 382 -45.47 8.00 -71.38
N GLY A 383 -46.08 8.44 -70.27
CA GLY A 383 -45.88 7.89 -68.94
C GLY A 383 -44.65 8.47 -68.23
N HIS A 384 -44.63 8.35 -66.90
CA HIS A 384 -43.58 8.91 -66.06
C HIS A 384 -42.17 8.34 -66.34
N LEU A 385 -42.04 7.08 -66.75
CA LEU A 385 -40.74 6.48 -67.04
C LEU A 385 -40.06 7.14 -68.26
N ALA A 386 -40.81 7.42 -69.31
CA ALA A 386 -40.31 8.18 -70.46
C ALA A 386 -40.03 9.65 -70.08
N GLY A 387 -40.81 10.20 -69.15
CA GLY A 387 -40.51 11.49 -68.52
C GLY A 387 -39.16 11.51 -67.82
N ASP A 388 -38.87 10.49 -67.02
CA ASP A 388 -37.61 10.33 -66.32
C ASP A 388 -36.42 10.26 -67.30
N GLU A 389 -36.55 9.49 -68.39
CA GLU A 389 -35.55 9.45 -69.47
C GLU A 389 -35.37 10.83 -70.14
N CYS A 390 -36.46 11.56 -70.34
CA CYS A 390 -36.41 12.93 -70.85
C CYS A 390 -35.67 13.86 -69.88
N LEU A 391 -35.89 13.76 -68.57
CA LEU A 391 -35.17 14.58 -67.58
C LEU A 391 -33.68 14.24 -67.53
N VAL A 392 -33.31 12.98 -67.69
CA VAL A 392 -31.90 12.55 -67.81
C VAL A 392 -31.26 13.16 -69.07
N ALA A 393 -31.97 13.15 -70.20
CA ALA A 393 -31.49 13.76 -71.44
C ALA A 393 -31.31 15.28 -71.28
N LEU A 394 -32.29 15.97 -70.70
CA LEU A 394 -32.21 17.41 -70.42
C LEU A 394 -31.06 17.75 -69.48
N ALA A 395 -30.88 16.98 -68.40
CA ALA A 395 -29.77 17.16 -67.46
C ALA A 395 -28.39 17.01 -68.14
N ARG A 396 -28.22 15.98 -68.98
CA ARG A 396 -27.00 15.77 -69.76
C ARG A 396 -26.71 16.93 -70.70
N LEU A 397 -27.73 17.44 -71.40
CA LEU A 397 -27.60 18.57 -72.31
C LEU A 397 -27.22 19.85 -71.57
N VAL A 398 -27.80 20.09 -70.39
CA VAL A 398 -27.41 21.21 -69.51
C VAL A 398 -25.95 21.10 -69.10
N GLU A 399 -25.50 19.93 -68.60
CA GLU A 399 -24.09 19.71 -68.23
C GLU A 399 -23.11 19.95 -69.39
N GLN A 400 -23.45 19.53 -70.61
CA GLN A 400 -22.60 19.77 -71.79
C GLN A 400 -22.47 21.27 -72.16
N CYS A 401 -23.46 22.08 -71.77
CA CYS A 401 -23.45 23.52 -72.00
C CYS A 401 -22.67 24.29 -70.94
N ILE A 402 -22.56 23.77 -69.71
CA ILE A 402 -21.84 24.42 -68.59
C ILE A 402 -20.40 23.91 -68.47
N ARG A 403 -19.50 24.51 -69.26
CA ARG A 403 -18.14 23.97 -69.45
C ARG A 403 -17.10 24.47 -68.44
N ARG A 404 -17.45 25.41 -67.55
CA ARG A 404 -16.48 25.95 -66.58
C ARG A 404 -16.48 25.08 -65.31
N PRO A 405 -15.32 24.75 -64.73
CA PRO A 405 -15.24 23.94 -63.50
C PRO A 405 -15.96 24.52 -62.27
N GLY A 406 -16.33 25.80 -62.30
CA GLY A 406 -17.07 26.47 -61.23
C GLY A 406 -18.59 26.51 -61.44
N ASP A 407 -19.09 26.11 -62.60
CA ASP A 407 -20.52 26.10 -62.89
C ASP A 407 -21.15 24.83 -62.30
N VAL A 408 -22.31 24.96 -61.67
CA VAL A 408 -23.02 23.81 -61.07
C VAL A 408 -24.45 23.78 -61.57
N ALA A 409 -24.81 22.67 -62.23
CA ALA A 409 -26.19 22.32 -62.52
C ALA A 409 -26.75 21.42 -61.42
N ALA A 410 -28.00 21.67 -61.04
CA ALA A 410 -28.70 20.94 -60.01
C ALA A 410 -30.15 20.68 -60.38
N ARG A 411 -30.67 19.52 -59.99
CA ARG A 411 -32.12 19.29 -60.02
C ARG A 411 -32.76 20.04 -58.85
N TYR A 412 -33.44 21.13 -59.17
CA TYR A 412 -34.03 22.04 -58.19
C TYR A 412 -35.44 21.60 -57.76
N GLY A 413 -36.20 21.03 -58.69
CA GLY A 413 -37.57 20.55 -58.50
C GLY A 413 -37.86 19.27 -59.29
N GLY A 414 -39.14 18.94 -59.50
CA GLY A 414 -39.56 17.74 -60.24
C GLY A 414 -38.99 17.71 -61.66
N GLU A 415 -39.32 18.73 -62.45
CA GLU A 415 -38.82 18.97 -63.80
C GLU A 415 -37.94 20.22 -63.93
N GLU A 416 -37.57 20.83 -62.80
CA GLU A 416 -36.82 22.08 -62.74
C GLU A 416 -35.32 21.84 -62.55
N ILE A 417 -34.51 22.50 -63.36
CA ILE A 417 -33.05 22.48 -63.26
C ILE A 417 -32.56 23.90 -62.99
N ALA A 418 -31.70 24.04 -61.98
CA ALA A 418 -31.02 25.29 -61.68
C ALA A 418 -29.56 25.21 -62.11
N VAL A 419 -29.03 26.29 -62.67
CA VAL A 419 -27.61 26.42 -63.00
C VAL A 419 -27.05 27.65 -62.31
N VAL A 420 -26.06 27.44 -61.45
CA VAL A 420 -25.32 28.51 -60.77
C VAL A 420 -24.04 28.79 -61.55
N LEU A 421 -23.83 30.05 -61.93
CA LEU A 421 -22.69 30.51 -62.74
C LEU A 421 -21.89 31.58 -61.99
N PRO A 422 -20.89 31.19 -61.17
CA PRO A 422 -20.04 32.14 -60.45
C PRO A 422 -19.20 32.99 -61.40
N GLY A 423 -19.03 34.27 -61.07
CA GLY A 423 -18.19 35.20 -61.85
C GLY A 423 -18.69 35.45 -63.26
N THR A 424 -19.98 35.20 -63.52
CA THR A 424 -20.59 35.34 -64.84
C THR A 424 -21.52 36.54 -64.84
N ASP A 425 -21.44 37.35 -65.90
CA ASP A 425 -22.31 38.51 -66.10
C ASP A 425 -23.61 38.11 -66.80
N GLU A 426 -24.55 39.04 -66.88
CA GLU A 426 -25.87 38.78 -67.45
C GLU A 426 -25.82 38.38 -68.92
N ALA A 427 -24.96 39.00 -69.72
CA ALA A 427 -24.82 38.71 -71.15
C ALA A 427 -24.26 37.30 -71.38
N SER A 428 -23.23 36.91 -70.63
CA SER A 428 -22.63 35.57 -70.71
C SER A 428 -23.59 34.52 -70.16
N ALA A 429 -24.30 34.80 -69.07
CA ALA A 429 -25.30 33.89 -68.52
C ALA A 429 -26.48 33.68 -69.47
N ARG A 430 -26.91 34.74 -70.17
CA ARG A 430 -27.89 34.64 -71.25
C ARG A 430 -27.37 33.76 -72.38
N GLN A 431 -26.13 33.92 -72.81
CA GLN A 431 -25.53 33.08 -73.85
C GLN A 431 -25.49 31.59 -73.44
N VAL A 432 -25.19 31.29 -72.17
CA VAL A 432 -25.27 29.92 -71.64
C VAL A 432 -26.71 29.40 -71.68
N ALA A 433 -27.68 30.20 -71.23
CA ALA A 433 -29.09 29.84 -71.28
C ALA A 433 -29.60 29.62 -72.73
N GLU A 434 -29.17 30.45 -73.68
CA GLU A 434 -29.51 30.32 -75.11
C GLU A 434 -28.84 29.08 -75.71
N SER A 435 -27.62 28.75 -75.30
CA SER A 435 -26.93 27.53 -75.72
C SER A 435 -27.65 26.28 -75.20
N ILE A 436 -28.12 26.29 -73.95
CA ILE A 436 -28.95 25.21 -73.38
C ILE A 436 -30.25 25.07 -74.18
N LEU A 437 -30.95 26.18 -74.41
CA LEU A 437 -32.19 26.19 -75.19
C LEU A 437 -31.99 25.61 -76.60
N GLN A 438 -30.91 26.01 -77.28
CA GLN A 438 -30.62 25.54 -78.63
C GLN A 438 -30.21 24.07 -78.65
N ALA A 439 -29.36 23.62 -77.73
CA ALA A 439 -28.97 22.20 -77.62
C ALA A 439 -30.19 21.29 -77.40
N ILE A 440 -31.15 21.71 -76.57
CA ILE A 440 -32.39 20.95 -76.33
C ILE A 440 -33.28 20.92 -77.58
N ARG A 441 -33.35 22.03 -78.35
CA ARG A 441 -34.07 22.04 -79.63
C ARG A 441 -33.41 21.12 -80.66
N ASP A 442 -32.09 21.14 -80.75
CA ASP A 442 -31.34 20.37 -81.73
C ASP A 442 -31.43 18.86 -81.48
N GLU A 443 -31.66 18.44 -80.23
CA GLU A 443 -31.93 17.03 -79.87
C GLU A 443 -33.25 16.50 -80.46
N GLN A 444 -34.20 17.39 -80.81
CA GLN A 444 -35.47 17.05 -81.46
C GLN A 444 -36.28 15.95 -80.73
N ILE A 445 -36.24 15.90 -79.39
CA ILE A 445 -36.99 14.93 -78.59
C ILE A 445 -38.49 15.11 -78.86
N THR A 446 -39.16 14.07 -79.38
CA THR A 446 -40.54 14.17 -79.84
C THR A 446 -41.51 14.44 -78.68
N HIS A 447 -42.36 15.46 -78.80
CA HIS A 447 -43.43 15.77 -77.84
C HIS A 447 -44.73 16.09 -78.61
N PRO A 448 -45.52 15.07 -79.02
CA PRO A 448 -46.70 15.26 -79.87
C PRO A 448 -47.80 16.07 -79.19
N ALA A 449 -47.86 16.02 -77.85
CA ALA A 449 -48.79 16.79 -77.05
C ALA A 449 -48.33 18.25 -76.79
N SER A 450 -47.16 18.66 -77.26
CA SER A 450 -46.71 20.07 -77.20
C SER A 450 -47.09 20.82 -78.47
N PRO A 451 -47.47 22.11 -78.38
CA PRO A 451 -47.65 22.96 -79.56
C PRO A 451 -46.41 23.07 -80.45
N PHE A 452 -45.21 22.73 -79.93
CA PHE A 452 -43.94 22.76 -80.66
C PHE A 452 -43.58 21.44 -81.34
N GLY A 453 -44.32 20.35 -81.09
CA GLY A 453 -44.02 19.01 -81.60
C GLY A 453 -42.78 18.31 -81.00
N ILE A 454 -41.93 19.07 -80.29
CA ILE A 454 -40.73 18.61 -79.59
C ILE A 454 -40.72 19.10 -78.13
N VAL A 455 -39.88 18.50 -77.29
CA VAL A 455 -39.60 18.99 -75.93
C VAL A 455 -38.89 20.32 -76.04
N THR A 456 -39.42 21.32 -75.33
CA THR A 456 -38.80 22.65 -75.23
C THR A 456 -38.65 23.02 -73.76
N VAL A 457 -37.81 24.00 -73.48
CA VAL A 457 -37.63 24.53 -72.13
C VAL A 457 -37.83 26.03 -72.12
N SER A 458 -38.30 26.54 -70.99
CA SER A 458 -38.24 27.96 -70.68
C SER A 458 -37.12 28.19 -69.68
N LEU A 459 -36.36 29.28 -69.85
CA LEU A 459 -35.27 29.64 -68.95
C LEU A 459 -35.41 31.08 -68.45
N GLY A 460 -35.27 31.25 -67.13
CA GLY A 460 -35.18 32.53 -66.46
C GLY A 460 -33.76 32.79 -65.98
N VAL A 461 -33.16 33.90 -66.44
CA VAL A 461 -31.80 34.29 -66.04
C VAL A 461 -31.87 35.49 -65.11
N ALA A 462 -31.18 35.42 -63.98
CA ALA A 462 -30.95 36.57 -63.11
C ALA A 462 -29.48 36.68 -62.73
N THR A 463 -28.98 37.91 -62.66
CA THR A 463 -27.60 38.22 -62.28
C THR A 463 -27.62 39.20 -61.13
N VAL A 464 -26.80 38.94 -60.11
CA VAL A 464 -26.50 39.91 -59.06
C VAL A 464 -25.04 40.34 -59.15
N ILE A 465 -24.81 41.64 -58.97
CA ILE A 465 -23.47 42.18 -58.75
C ILE A 465 -23.24 42.22 -57.25
N GLY A 466 -22.15 41.61 -56.77
CA GLY A 466 -21.86 41.49 -55.33
C GLY A 466 -21.80 42.81 -54.55
N SER A 467 -21.63 43.95 -55.24
CA SER A 467 -21.71 45.30 -54.67
C SER A 467 -23.14 45.75 -54.32
N ASN A 468 -24.17 45.16 -54.93
CA ASN A 468 -25.56 45.48 -54.66
C ASN A 468 -26.02 44.84 -53.34
N ARG A 469 -26.19 45.65 -52.29
CA ARG A 469 -26.56 45.17 -50.96
C ARG A 469 -28.06 44.94 -50.77
N GLN A 470 -28.91 45.35 -51.70
CA GLN A 470 -30.36 45.26 -51.59
C GLN A 470 -30.91 43.88 -51.99
N ILE A 471 -30.16 43.13 -52.79
CA ILE A 471 -30.57 41.80 -53.24
C ILE A 471 -30.00 40.75 -52.27
N SER A 472 -30.88 39.90 -51.74
CA SER A 472 -30.52 38.73 -50.94
C SER A 472 -30.37 37.48 -51.83
N GLN A 473 -29.80 36.39 -51.31
CA GLN A 473 -29.73 35.11 -52.03
C GLN A 473 -31.11 34.66 -52.49
N ARG A 474 -32.11 34.75 -51.61
CA ARG A 474 -33.51 34.46 -51.93
C ARG A 474 -34.04 35.39 -53.03
N GLY A 475 -33.68 36.67 -52.98
CA GLY A 475 -34.03 37.65 -54.01
C GLY A 475 -33.46 37.32 -55.39
N LEU A 476 -32.26 36.72 -55.48
CA LEU A 476 -31.69 36.24 -56.74
C LEU A 476 -32.53 35.08 -57.33
N ILE A 477 -32.96 34.14 -56.50
CA ILE A 477 -33.86 33.05 -56.90
C ILE A 477 -35.20 33.61 -57.37
N GLU A 478 -35.79 34.54 -56.62
CA GLU A 478 -37.07 35.19 -56.97
C GLU A 478 -36.99 36.03 -58.26
N LEU A 479 -35.81 36.57 -58.61
CA LEU A 479 -35.59 37.25 -59.88
C LEU A 479 -35.51 36.25 -61.04
N ALA A 480 -34.78 35.14 -60.87
CA ALA A 480 -34.68 34.10 -61.88
C ALA A 480 -36.04 33.41 -62.13
N ASP A 481 -36.82 33.19 -61.06
CA ASP A 481 -38.16 32.61 -61.13
C ASP A 481 -39.14 33.51 -61.86
N ARG A 482 -39.14 34.82 -61.55
CA ARG A 482 -39.92 35.80 -62.32
C ARG A 482 -39.52 35.83 -63.80
N ALA A 483 -38.22 35.70 -64.08
CA ALA A 483 -37.75 35.60 -65.44
C ALA A 483 -38.24 34.35 -66.17
N LEU A 484 -38.22 33.20 -65.49
CA LEU A 484 -38.73 31.95 -66.00
C LEU A 484 -40.24 32.01 -66.24
N TYR A 485 -40.99 32.60 -65.32
CA TYR A 485 -42.43 32.81 -65.47
C TYR A 485 -42.75 33.68 -66.68
N ALA A 486 -41.98 34.76 -66.91
CA ALA A 486 -42.15 35.60 -68.09
C ALA A 486 -41.83 34.86 -69.39
N ALA A 487 -40.80 34.01 -69.42
CA ALA A 487 -40.52 33.14 -70.55
C ALA A 487 -41.71 32.21 -70.86
N LYS A 488 -42.30 31.62 -69.82
CA LYS A 488 -43.48 30.75 -69.94
C LYS A 488 -44.74 31.50 -70.42
N SER A 489 -44.97 32.72 -69.94
CA SER A 489 -46.17 33.50 -70.28
C SER A 489 -46.10 34.13 -71.68
N GLN A 490 -44.91 34.47 -72.16
CA GLN A 490 -44.72 35.06 -73.49
C GLN A 490 -44.75 34.04 -74.63
N GLY A 491 -45.09 32.78 -74.33
CA GLY A 491 -45.24 31.72 -75.33
C GLY A 491 -44.19 30.62 -75.24
N ARG A 492 -43.45 30.49 -74.12
CA ARG A 492 -42.53 29.37 -73.85
C ARG A 492 -41.36 29.26 -74.84
N ASN A 493 -40.55 28.20 -74.70
CA ASN A 493 -39.44 27.86 -75.58
C ASN A 493 -38.49 29.03 -75.79
N ARG A 494 -38.07 29.70 -74.71
CA ARG A 494 -37.26 30.93 -74.77
C ARG A 494 -36.48 31.18 -73.49
N VAL A 495 -35.51 32.08 -73.60
CA VAL A 495 -34.80 32.69 -72.48
C VAL A 495 -35.37 34.07 -72.22
N ASN A 496 -35.71 34.36 -70.97
CA ASN A 496 -35.94 35.73 -70.51
C ASN A 496 -34.94 36.09 -69.41
N VAL A 497 -34.55 37.36 -69.39
CA VAL A 497 -33.63 37.91 -68.39
C VAL A 497 -34.40 38.84 -67.44
N ALA A 498 -34.11 38.76 -66.14
CA ALA A 498 -34.83 39.53 -65.12
C ALA A 498 -34.77 41.06 -65.33
N SER A 499 -33.66 41.58 -65.87
CA SER A 499 -33.47 43.00 -66.20
C SER A 499 -34.44 43.50 -67.28
N GLU A 500 -34.77 42.66 -68.27
CA GLU A 500 -35.66 43.00 -69.39
C GLU A 500 -37.14 43.06 -68.97
N ILE A 501 -37.51 42.29 -67.94
CA ILE A 501 -38.87 42.24 -67.40
C ILE A 501 -39.15 43.45 -66.52
N ALA A 502 -38.12 43.99 -65.86
CA ALA A 502 -38.24 45.23 -65.10
C ALA A 502 -38.52 46.46 -66.00
N LEU A 503 -38.25 46.38 -67.31
CA LEU A 503 -38.43 47.47 -68.27
C LEU A 503 -39.80 47.48 -68.96
N ASN A 504 -40.60 46.41 -68.87
CA ASN A 504 -41.96 46.37 -69.42
C ASN A 504 -42.93 45.63 -68.48
N THR A 505 -43.94 46.36 -68.02
CA THR A 505 -45.15 45.93 -67.26
C THR A 505 -44.98 45.50 -65.80
N VAL A 506 -45.50 46.36 -64.91
CA VAL A 506 -45.93 46.03 -63.54
C VAL A 506 -47.38 45.50 -63.60
N PRO A 507 -47.70 44.31 -63.07
CA PRO A 507 -49.09 43.87 -62.89
C PRO A 507 -49.80 44.64 -61.78
N ALA A 508 -51.07 44.98 -62.02
CA ALA A 508 -51.92 45.87 -61.21
C ALA A 508 -52.37 45.36 -59.81
N TRP A 509 -51.65 44.42 -59.17
CA TRP A 509 -51.95 43.99 -57.79
C TRP A 509 -50.95 44.53 -56.74
N THR A 510 -49.98 45.35 -57.15
CA THR A 510 -49.04 46.05 -56.25
C THR A 510 -49.57 47.34 -55.61
N GLN A 511 -50.88 47.58 -55.60
CA GLN A 511 -51.49 48.64 -54.78
C GLN A 511 -52.50 48.05 -53.79
N VAL A 512 -52.03 47.83 -52.56
CA VAL A 512 -52.86 48.04 -51.37
C VAL A 512 -52.14 49.08 -50.53
N ASN A 513 -52.69 50.29 -50.55
CA ASN A 513 -52.39 51.37 -49.63
C ASN A 513 -53.47 51.31 -48.55
N THR A 514 -53.10 51.26 -47.27
CA THR A 514 -53.60 52.20 -46.26
C THR A 514 -52.88 51.98 -44.93
N SER A 515 -51.99 52.92 -44.65
CA SER A 515 -51.68 53.39 -43.30
C SER A 515 -52.95 53.71 -42.52
N VAL A 516 -53.09 53.15 -41.32
CA VAL A 516 -53.85 53.75 -40.21
C VAL A 516 -53.08 53.48 -38.91
N ASP A 517 -52.53 54.54 -38.33
CA ASP A 517 -52.10 54.66 -36.92
C ASP A 517 -53.00 55.74 -36.28
N PRO A 518 -53.08 55.88 -34.94
CA PRO A 518 -53.37 54.90 -33.89
C PRO A 518 -54.59 55.39 -33.04
N PRO A 519 -54.91 54.87 -31.83
CA PRO A 519 -54.26 55.41 -30.62
C PRO A 519 -54.17 54.47 -29.39
N TYR A 520 -53.46 54.95 -28.35
CA TYR A 520 -53.45 54.55 -26.93
C TYR A 520 -52.67 53.28 -26.50
N GLY A 521 -51.57 53.48 -25.75
CA GLY A 521 -51.12 52.54 -24.69
C GLY A 521 -51.83 52.85 -23.36
N PRO A 522 -51.34 52.43 -22.18
CA PRO A 522 -50.32 51.42 -21.86
C PRO A 522 -50.87 50.34 -20.88
N THR A 523 -50.09 49.30 -20.58
CA THR A 523 -50.06 48.70 -19.22
C THR A 523 -48.81 47.86 -19.05
N ALA A 524 -48.07 48.19 -17.99
CA ALA A 524 -47.14 47.30 -17.35
C ALA A 524 -47.93 46.18 -16.65
N ASP A 525 -47.40 44.97 -16.64
CA ASP A 525 -47.48 44.15 -15.43
C ASP A 525 -46.24 43.29 -15.26
N THR A 526 -45.87 43.17 -13.99
CA THR A 526 -44.72 42.52 -13.40
C THR A 526 -45.14 41.18 -12.80
N ARG A 527 -44.24 40.19 -12.86
CA ARG A 527 -44.11 39.03 -11.95
C ARG A 527 -45.18 37.94 -12.03
N ASP A 528 -44.74 36.71 -12.29
CA ASP A 528 -44.27 35.81 -11.23
C ASP A 528 -42.98 35.09 -11.65
#